data_AF-X0UZB3-F1
#
_entry.id   AF-X0UZB3-F1
#
_cell.length_a   1.000
_cell.length_b   1.000
_cell.length_c   1.000
_cell.angle_alpha   90.00
_cell.angle_beta   90.00
_cell.angle_gamma   90.00
#
_symmetry.space_group_name_H-M   'P 1'
#
loop_
_entity.id
_entity.type
_entity.pdbx_description
1 polymer ?
#
loop_
_entity_poly.entity_id
_entity_poly.type
_entity_poly.pdbx_seq_one_letter_code
_entity_poly.pdbx_strand_id
1 'polypeptide(L)'
;MENHSTAYIVWHALNIKNATVVHLDTHDDCRYVPPEKIAALEKLVARRDYAEIFRLSDLESSFKFRVKPDKFLYDLGSFLYPCIVDGTISTFYWVVPDKILEPAKRLHLQR
;
A
#
# COMPACT_ATOMS: atom_id res chain seq x y z
N MET A 1 -7.13 -5.04 12.42
CA MET A 1 -6.97 -3.72 11.79
C MET A 1 -6.13 -3.93 10.55
N GLU A 2 -6.68 -3.58 9.40
CA GLU A 2 -6.04 -3.74 8.10
C GLU A 2 -4.84 -2.79 8.01
N ASN A 3 -3.66 -3.31 7.73
CA ASN A 3 -2.42 -2.54 7.72
C ASN A 3 -1.54 -2.90 6.51
N HIS A 4 -2.16 -3.28 5.39
CA HIS A 4 -1.41 -3.65 4.18
C HIS A 4 -0.59 -2.46 3.63
N SER A 5 -0.84 -1.22 4.05
CA SER A 5 -0.03 -0.06 3.67
C SER A 5 1.42 -0.14 4.16
N THR A 6 1.69 -0.93 5.22
CA THR A 6 3.06 -1.24 5.66
C THR A 6 3.88 -2.00 4.61
N ALA A 7 3.23 -2.62 3.62
CA ALA A 7 3.93 -3.27 2.52
C ALA A 7 4.84 -2.31 1.77
N TYR A 8 4.44 -1.04 1.61
CA TYR A 8 5.31 0.01 1.04
C TYR A 8 6.68 0.04 1.75
N ILE A 9 6.66 0.14 3.08
CA ILE A 9 7.87 0.24 3.90
C ILE A 9 8.71 -1.04 3.78
N VAL A 10 8.07 -2.21 3.87
CA VAL A 10 8.76 -3.50 3.80
C VAL A 10 9.45 -3.69 2.46
N TRP A 11 8.75 -3.44 1.35
CA TRP A 11 9.31 -3.60 0.01
C TRP A 11 10.49 -2.65 -0.23
N HIS A 12 10.39 -1.40 0.24
CA HIS A 12 11.48 -0.44 0.14
C HIS A 12 12.67 -0.78 1.02
N ALA A 13 12.44 -1.27 2.23
CA ALA A 13 13.51 -1.73 3.13
C ALA A 13 14.27 -2.93 2.57
N LEU A 14 13.58 -3.81 1.83
CA LEU A 14 14.15 -4.96 1.13
C LEU A 14 14.69 -4.64 -0.26
N ASN A 15 14.59 -3.37 -0.70
CA ASN A 15 14.99 -2.92 -2.04
C ASN A 15 14.36 -3.75 -3.18
N ILE A 16 13.08 -4.12 -3.01
CA ILE A 16 12.31 -4.79 -4.06
C ILE A 16 12.10 -3.83 -5.23
N LYS A 17 12.34 -4.31 -6.45
CA LYS A 17 12.16 -3.54 -7.68
C LYS A 17 11.66 -4.45 -8.80
N ASN A 18 10.95 -3.84 -9.76
CA ASN A 18 10.37 -4.51 -10.92
C ASN A 18 9.50 -5.74 -10.58
N ALA A 19 8.83 -5.72 -9.43
CA ALA A 19 8.05 -6.86 -8.96
C ALA A 19 6.66 -6.93 -9.61
N THR A 20 6.12 -8.13 -9.68
CA THR A 20 4.71 -8.37 -9.95
C THR A 20 3.96 -8.46 -8.63
N VAL A 21 2.92 -7.64 -8.46
CA VAL A 21 2.01 -7.68 -7.31
C VAL A 21 0.70 -8.29 -7.74
N VAL A 22 0.28 -9.33 -7.01
CA VAL A 22 -1.09 -9.87 -7.07
C VAL A 22 -1.80 -9.40 -5.81
N HIS A 23 -2.73 -8.47 -5.98
CA HIS A 23 -3.48 -7.85 -4.89
C HIS A 23 -4.88 -8.46 -4.86
N LEU A 24 -5.08 -9.37 -3.90
CA LEU A 24 -6.37 -10.00 -3.64
C LEU A 24 -7.11 -9.18 -2.59
N ASP A 25 -7.92 -8.24 -3.04
CA ASP A 25 -8.67 -7.34 -2.18
C ASP A 25 -9.93 -6.86 -2.92
N THR A 26 -10.95 -6.47 -2.15
CA THR A 26 -12.13 -5.80 -2.67
C THR A 26 -11.87 -4.36 -3.14
N HIS A 27 -10.78 -3.75 -2.70
CA HIS A 27 -10.34 -2.41 -3.10
C HIS A 27 -9.07 -2.49 -3.95
N ASP A 28 -8.81 -1.49 -4.78
CA ASP A 28 -7.60 -1.46 -5.63
C ASP A 28 -6.35 -0.96 -4.89
N ASP A 29 -6.54 -0.23 -3.80
CA ASP A 29 -5.51 0.42 -2.97
C ASP A 29 -4.45 1.23 -3.73
N CYS A 30 -4.84 1.75 -4.90
CA CYS A 30 -3.98 2.36 -5.90
C CYS A 30 -4.49 3.73 -6.37
N ARG A 31 -5.21 4.46 -5.50
CA ARG A 31 -5.65 5.83 -5.80
C ARG A 31 -4.46 6.76 -6.01
N TYR A 32 -4.67 7.78 -6.82
CA TYR A 32 -3.68 8.80 -7.17
C TYR A 32 -3.04 9.47 -5.94
N VAL A 33 -1.71 9.59 -5.96
CA VAL A 33 -0.92 10.36 -5.00
C VAL A 33 -0.24 11.54 -5.70
N PRO A 34 -0.41 12.78 -5.20
CA PRO A 34 0.21 13.97 -5.79
C PRO A 34 1.75 13.90 -5.88
N PRO A 35 2.38 14.44 -6.94
CA PRO A 35 3.82 14.38 -7.16
C PRO A 35 4.66 14.95 -6.02
N GLU A 36 4.19 15.97 -5.31
CA GLU A 36 4.89 16.55 -4.17
C GLU A 36 5.01 15.56 -2.99
N LYS A 37 4.03 14.66 -2.83
CA LYS A 37 4.07 13.60 -1.84
C LYS A 37 4.96 12.45 -2.29
N ILE A 38 4.97 12.12 -3.58
CA ILE A 38 5.93 11.17 -4.17
C ILE A 38 7.37 11.64 -3.93
N ALA A 39 7.67 12.90 -4.26
CA ALA A 39 9.00 13.47 -4.05
C ALA A 39 9.39 13.53 -2.56
N ALA A 40 8.43 13.69 -1.65
CA ALA A 40 8.67 13.60 -0.21
C ALA A 40 9.00 12.16 0.22
N LEU A 41 8.26 11.16 -0.28
CA LEU A 41 8.53 9.74 -0.06
C LEU A 41 9.91 9.33 -0.53
N GLU A 42 10.30 9.70 -1.75
CA GLU A 42 11.62 9.41 -2.32
C GLU A 42 12.74 9.92 -1.40
N LYS A 43 12.61 11.14 -0.87
CA LYS A 43 13.58 11.71 0.08
C LYS A 43 13.67 10.93 1.38
N LEU A 44 12.55 10.45 1.92
CA LEU A 44 12.52 9.65 3.15
C LEU A 44 13.09 8.25 2.91
N VAL A 45 12.74 7.61 1.80
CA VAL A 45 13.28 6.30 1.38
C VAL A 45 14.79 6.38 1.18
N ALA A 46 15.30 7.42 0.50
CA ALA A 46 16.74 7.62 0.29
C ALA A 46 17.51 7.72 1.61
N ARG A 47 16.88 8.25 2.66
CA ARG A 47 17.43 8.37 4.03
C ARG A 47 17.15 7.15 4.89
N ARG A 48 16.38 6.17 4.40
CA ARG A 48 15.87 5.02 5.14
C ARG A 48 15.06 5.42 6.39
N ASP A 49 14.37 6.54 6.32
CA ASP A 49 13.55 7.06 7.42
C ASP A 49 12.14 6.43 7.41
N TYR A 50 12.10 5.12 7.57
CA TYR A 50 10.87 4.34 7.52
C TYR A 50 9.94 4.61 8.71
N ALA A 51 10.50 5.03 9.85
CA ALA A 51 9.72 5.43 11.01
C ALA A 51 8.89 6.67 10.72
N GLU A 52 9.46 7.66 10.03
CA GLU A 52 8.73 8.86 9.62
C GLU A 52 7.70 8.56 8.54
N ILE A 53 8.02 7.68 7.56
CA ILE A 53 7.04 7.21 6.57
C ILE A 53 5.86 6.54 7.27
N PHE A 54 6.12 5.66 8.24
CA PHE A 54 5.06 5.03 9.03
C PHE A 54 4.21 6.08 9.74
N ARG A 55 4.82 7.04 10.43
CA ARG A 55 4.11 8.11 11.15
C ARG A 55 3.22 8.95 10.23
N LEU A 56 3.68 9.22 9.01
CA LEU A 56 3.00 10.08 8.02
C LEU A 56 2.01 9.33 7.11
N SER A 57 1.89 8.00 7.25
CA SER A 57 0.99 7.17 6.44
C SER A 57 0.13 6.20 7.25
N ASP A 58 0.35 6.08 8.55
CA ASP A 58 -0.41 5.20 9.45
C ASP A 58 -1.81 5.74 9.74
N LEU A 59 -2.83 4.96 9.36
CA LEU A 59 -4.23 5.31 9.50
C LEU A 59 -4.61 5.62 10.96
N GLU A 60 -4.01 4.96 11.96
CA GLU A 60 -4.25 5.30 13.37
C GLU A 60 -3.79 6.73 13.69
N SER A 61 -2.70 7.18 13.08
CA SER A 61 -2.18 8.54 13.26
C SER A 61 -3.10 9.60 12.64
N SER A 62 -3.84 9.25 11.59
CA SER A 62 -4.92 10.08 11.01
C SER A 62 -6.15 10.11 11.92
N PHE A 63 -6.68 8.95 12.33
CA PHE A 63 -7.87 8.84 13.18
C PHE A 63 -7.70 9.47 14.56
N LYS A 64 -6.46 9.51 15.08
CA LYS A 64 -6.12 10.17 16.36
C LYS A 64 -5.76 11.66 16.18
N PHE A 65 -5.94 12.24 15.00
CA PHE A 65 -5.59 13.63 14.65
C PHE A 65 -4.14 14.01 14.99
N ARG A 66 -3.22 13.03 15.00
CA ARG A 66 -1.80 13.25 15.31
C ARG A 66 -1.05 13.86 14.13
N VAL A 67 -1.60 13.70 12.92
CA VAL A 67 -1.08 14.26 11.68
C VAL A 67 -2.22 14.95 10.95
N LYS A 68 -1.97 16.17 10.44
CA LYS A 68 -2.96 16.88 9.63
C LYS A 68 -3.12 16.17 8.27
N PRO A 69 -4.33 16.12 7.69
CA PRO A 69 -4.58 15.43 6.42
C PRO A 69 -3.68 15.90 5.26
N ASP A 70 -3.28 17.17 5.23
CA ASP A 70 -2.38 17.74 4.21
C ASP A 70 -0.94 17.21 4.32
N LYS A 71 -0.56 16.68 5.49
CA LYS A 71 0.77 16.12 5.76
C LYS A 71 0.86 14.62 5.53
N PHE A 72 -0.27 13.97 5.24
CA PHE A 72 -0.30 12.53 4.99
C PHE A 72 0.35 12.19 3.65
N LEU A 73 1.21 11.19 3.59
CA LEU A 73 1.92 10.82 2.35
C LEU A 73 1.06 9.91 1.46
N TYR A 74 0.47 8.86 2.05
CA TYR A 74 -0.51 7.96 1.45
C TYR A 74 -1.34 7.30 2.55
N ASP A 75 -2.42 6.63 2.17
CA ASP A 75 -3.28 5.85 3.06
C ASP A 75 -3.48 4.41 2.55
N LEU A 76 -4.32 3.62 3.22
CA LEU A 76 -4.65 2.26 2.78
C LEU A 76 -5.19 2.24 1.34
N GLY A 77 -5.91 3.27 0.90
CA GLY A 77 -6.49 3.32 -0.44
C GLY A 77 -5.53 3.77 -1.55
N SER A 78 -4.28 4.10 -1.24
CA SER A 78 -3.35 4.73 -2.21
C SER A 78 -1.91 4.24 -2.13
N PHE A 79 -1.57 3.32 -1.23
CA PHE A 79 -0.17 2.91 -0.98
C PHE A 79 0.49 2.17 -2.16
N LEU A 80 -0.28 1.58 -3.07
CA LEU A 80 0.27 0.89 -4.25
C LEU A 80 0.68 1.87 -5.36
N TYR A 81 0.03 3.02 -5.44
CA TYR A 81 0.34 4.04 -6.44
C TYR A 81 1.82 4.49 -6.40
N PRO A 82 2.42 4.90 -5.25
CA PRO A 82 3.82 5.29 -5.21
C PRO A 82 4.76 4.13 -5.59
N CYS A 83 4.44 2.90 -5.22
CA CYS A 83 5.23 1.71 -5.59
C CYS A 83 5.26 1.46 -7.11
N ILE A 84 4.19 1.84 -7.83
CA ILE A 84 4.17 1.78 -9.31
C ILE A 84 5.05 2.90 -9.88
N VAL A 85 4.89 4.12 -9.36
CA VAL A 85 5.63 5.30 -9.83
C VAL A 85 7.14 5.15 -9.66
N ASP A 86 7.60 4.61 -8.53
CA ASP A 86 9.04 4.47 -8.21
C ASP A 86 9.68 3.16 -8.73
N GLY A 87 8.95 2.40 -9.54
CA GLY A 87 9.43 1.15 -10.15
C GLY A 87 9.57 -0.04 -9.19
N THR A 88 9.04 0.05 -7.97
CA THR A 88 8.92 -1.10 -7.08
C THR A 88 8.03 -2.18 -7.69
N ILE A 89 6.91 -1.76 -8.29
CA ILE A 89 5.95 -2.62 -9.00
C ILE A 89 6.04 -2.34 -10.50
N SER A 90 6.34 -3.37 -11.28
CA SER A 90 6.30 -3.32 -12.75
C SER A 90 4.99 -3.86 -13.32
N THR A 91 4.30 -4.72 -12.58
CA THR A 91 3.05 -5.35 -13.01
C THR A 91 2.11 -5.50 -11.82
N PHE A 92 0.86 -5.06 -12.00
CA PHE A 92 -0.15 -5.07 -10.95
C PHE A 92 -1.39 -5.84 -11.44
N TYR A 93 -1.70 -6.95 -10.76
CA TYR A 93 -2.93 -7.70 -10.96
C TYR A 93 -3.84 -7.50 -9.76
N TRP A 94 -4.93 -6.76 -9.95
CA TRP A 94 -6.00 -6.65 -8.96
C TRP A 94 -7.00 -7.79 -9.16
N VAL A 95 -7.10 -8.66 -8.16
CA VAL A 95 -8.04 -9.79 -8.15
C VAL A 95 -9.12 -9.48 -7.12
N VAL A 96 -10.31 -9.14 -7.60
CA VAL A 96 -11.46 -8.92 -6.73
C VAL A 96 -12.08 -10.29 -6.39
N PRO A 97 -12.14 -10.69 -5.12
CA PRO A 97 -12.76 -11.96 -4.76
C PRO A 97 -14.27 -11.94 -5.04
N ASP A 98 -14.82 -13.08 -5.49
CA ASP A 98 -16.26 -13.27 -5.67
C ASP A 98 -17.00 -12.94 -4.35
N LYS A 99 -18.08 -12.16 -4.44
CA LYS A 99 -18.92 -11.83 -3.27
C LYS A 99 -19.58 -13.05 -2.64
N ILE A 100 -19.70 -14.14 -3.40
CA ILE A 100 -20.36 -15.37 -3.00
C ILE A 100 -19.38 -16.51 -3.23
N LEU A 101 -19.00 -17.16 -2.13
CA LEU A 101 -18.29 -18.42 -2.20
C LEU A 101 -19.33 -19.54 -2.32
N GLU A 102 -19.54 -20.02 -3.54
CA GLU A 102 -20.49 -21.11 -3.78
C GLU A 102 -20.14 -22.34 -2.93
N PRO A 103 -21.14 -23.09 -2.41
CA PRO A 103 -20.91 -24.27 -1.59
C PRO A 103 -19.95 -25.29 -2.22
N ALA A 104 -20.00 -25.45 -3.56
CA ALA A 104 -19.08 -26.32 -4.30
C ALA A 104 -17.62 -25.83 -4.27
N LYS A 105 -17.40 -24.50 -4.32
CA LYS A 105 -16.07 -23.89 -4.23
C LYS A 105 -15.48 -23.97 -2.82
N ARG A 106 -16.32 -24.04 -1.76
CA ARG A 106 -15.88 -24.21 -0.35
C ARG A 106 -15.11 -25.51 -0.10
N LEU A 107 -15.49 -26.60 -0.75
CA LEU A 107 -14.87 -27.92 -0.57
C LEU A 107 -13.37 -27.92 -0.93
N HIS A 108 -12.92 -26.97 -1.74
CA HIS A 108 -11.53 -26.84 -2.17
C HIS A 108 -10.67 -25.95 -1.24
N LEU A 109 -11.27 -25.19 -0.32
CA LEU A 109 -10.56 -24.28 0.59
C LEU A 109 -10.24 -24.88 1.97
N GLN A 110 -10.76 -26.07 2.28
CA GLN A 110 -10.59 -26.73 3.58
C GLN A 110 -9.54 -27.87 3.57
N ARG A 111 -8.59 -27.83 2.63
CA ARG A 111 -7.50 -28.81 2.58
C ARG A 111 -6.24 -28.29 3.26
#